data_AF-A0A2A7U248-F1
#
_entry.id   AF-A0A2A7U248-F1
#
_cell.length_a   1.000
_cell.length_b   1.000
_cell.length_c   1.000
_cell.angle_alpha   90.00
_cell.angle_beta   90.00
_cell.angle_gamma   90.00
#
_symmetry.space_group_name_H-M   'P 1'
#
loop_
_entity.id
_entity.type
_entity.pdbx_description
1 polymer ?
#
loop_
_entity_poly.entity_id
_entity_poly.type
_entity_poly.pdbx_seq_one_letter_code
_entity_poly.pdbx_strand_id
1 'polypeptide(L)'
;MAQVINTNSLSLMAQNNLNKSQSALGTAIERLSSGLRINSAKDDAAGQAISNRFTANINGLSQASRNANDGISLAQTTEGALNEVNDNLQNIRRLTVQAQNGSNSSSDLQSIQDEINQRLSEIDRISQQTDFNGVKVLSKDQKLTIQVGANDGETIDIDLKNINKDTLGLTTFNVTDKTNMLGGSVSSVAETKELSLVAGGTDAVTGGSAKTTDAKFYSYKDAASGETKYAVKDSTATKYYEATLTSDGKFNFDSSKEITGVTPTEITSKKVEVTTGKKIDVTGIPAGTELHSYIRDDKSTGYVLVGKDATGKKTYTEATIDSKTGAVTDGKKAVDIKEPLATLDKALSDVDKLRSGLGAVQNRFDSVINNLNSTVNNLSASRSRIQDADYATEVSNMSRAQILQQAGTSVLAQANQSTQNVLSLLR
;
A
#
# COMPACT_ATOMS: atom_id res chain seq x y z
N MET A 1 -69.10 60.22 41.91
CA MET A 1 -68.90 59.03 41.06
C MET A 1 -70.26 58.60 40.56
N ALA A 2 -70.55 58.72 39.27
CA ALA A 2 -71.82 58.29 38.70
C ALA A 2 -71.92 56.76 38.79
N GLN A 3 -72.81 56.24 39.63
CA GLN A 3 -73.11 54.81 39.71
C GLN A 3 -73.94 54.42 38.47
N VAL A 4 -73.26 53.94 37.43
CA VAL A 4 -73.90 53.36 36.24
C VAL A 4 -74.32 51.94 36.60
N ILE A 5 -75.63 51.70 36.73
CA ILE A 5 -76.20 50.41 37.21
C ILE A 5 -76.11 49.31 36.13
N ASN A 6 -76.10 49.68 34.84
CA ASN A 6 -76.09 48.72 33.72
C ASN A 6 -74.71 48.26 33.26
N THR A 7 -73.62 48.91 33.68
CA THR A 7 -72.26 48.54 33.23
C THR A 7 -71.33 48.45 34.42
N ASN A 8 -71.01 47.23 34.83
CA ASN A 8 -70.07 46.97 35.91
C ASN A 8 -68.63 46.92 35.39
N SER A 9 -67.97 48.08 35.37
CA SER A 9 -66.59 48.20 34.91
C SER A 9 -65.61 47.36 35.74
N LEU A 10 -65.85 47.21 37.05
CA LEU A 10 -65.01 46.40 37.95
C LEU A 10 -65.10 44.90 37.61
N SER A 11 -66.32 44.41 37.33
CA SER A 11 -66.55 43.03 36.87
C SER A 11 -65.95 42.79 35.49
N LEU A 12 -66.06 43.74 34.56
CA LEU A 12 -65.45 43.64 33.23
C LEU A 12 -63.91 43.61 33.30
N MET A 13 -63.30 44.44 34.15
CA MET A 13 -61.85 44.41 34.40
C MET A 13 -61.42 43.09 35.05
N ALA A 14 -62.19 42.60 36.04
CA ALA A 14 -61.93 41.31 36.67
C ALA A 14 -62.03 40.15 35.67
N GLN A 15 -63.05 40.12 34.80
CA GLN A 15 -63.19 39.12 33.73
C GLN A 15 -62.05 39.19 32.71
N ASN A 16 -61.64 40.39 32.29
CA ASN A 16 -60.50 40.55 31.37
C ASN A 16 -59.17 40.04 31.99
N ASN A 17 -58.93 40.31 33.27
CA ASN A 17 -57.75 39.81 33.98
C ASN A 17 -57.81 38.30 34.26
N LEU A 18 -59.01 37.76 34.50
CA LEU A 18 -59.25 36.33 34.67
C LEU A 18 -59.01 35.57 33.35
N ASN A 19 -59.50 36.08 32.21
CA ASN A 19 -59.25 35.50 30.89
C ASN A 19 -57.76 35.52 30.52
N LYS A 20 -57.04 36.61 30.86
CA LYS A 20 -55.57 36.67 30.71
C LYS A 20 -54.86 35.62 31.57
N SER A 21 -55.29 35.44 32.81
CA SER A 21 -54.71 34.46 33.74
C SER A 21 -54.99 33.02 33.31
N GLN A 22 -56.19 32.73 32.78
CA GLN A 22 -56.50 31.42 32.18
C GLN A 22 -55.66 31.13 30.94
N SER A 23 -55.46 32.12 30.07
CA SER A 23 -54.61 31.97 28.88
C SER A 23 -53.14 31.72 29.25
N ALA A 24 -52.63 32.45 30.25
CA ALA A 24 -51.28 32.27 30.78
C ALA A 24 -51.11 30.88 31.43
N LEU A 25 -52.11 30.43 32.20
CA LEU A 25 -52.12 29.09 32.78
C LEU A 25 -52.10 28.00 31.69
N GLY A 26 -52.93 28.13 30.65
CA GLY A 26 -52.95 27.19 29.53
C GLY A 26 -51.61 27.08 28.83
N THR A 27 -50.94 28.23 28.60
CA THR A 27 -49.60 28.26 27.99
C THR A 27 -48.55 27.62 28.89
N ALA A 28 -48.58 27.89 30.20
CA ALA A 28 -47.65 27.28 31.15
C ALA A 28 -47.83 25.76 31.24
N ILE A 29 -49.07 25.25 31.18
CA ILE A 29 -49.36 23.81 31.13
C ILE A 29 -48.84 23.20 29.83
N GLU A 30 -49.06 23.86 28.69
CA GLU A 30 -48.57 23.39 27.38
C GLU A 30 -47.04 23.27 27.35
N ARG A 31 -46.33 24.28 27.87
CA ARG A 31 -44.86 24.27 27.96
C ARG A 31 -44.34 23.23 28.95
N LEU A 32 -44.99 23.07 30.09
CA LEU A 32 -44.62 22.06 31.09
C LEU A 32 -44.85 20.64 30.56
N SER A 33 -45.94 20.44 29.83
CA SER A 33 -46.31 19.14 29.24
C SER A 33 -45.43 18.76 28.05
N SER A 34 -45.04 19.72 27.21
CA SER A 34 -44.16 19.48 26.06
C SER A 34 -42.67 19.50 26.43
N GLY A 35 -42.31 20.15 27.55
CA GLY A 35 -40.92 20.46 27.89
C GLY A 35 -40.30 21.54 27.01
N LEU A 36 -41.08 22.16 26.11
CA LEU A 36 -40.60 23.14 25.14
C LEU A 36 -41.19 24.52 25.47
N ARG A 37 -40.33 25.54 25.47
CA ARG A 37 -40.74 26.94 25.54
C ARG A 37 -41.41 27.39 24.25
N ILE A 38 -40.93 26.88 23.11
CA ILE A 38 -41.44 27.18 21.77
C ILE A 38 -42.10 25.91 21.22
N ASN A 39 -43.42 25.83 21.34
CA ASN A 39 -44.18 24.68 20.83
C ASN A 39 -44.74 24.97 19.43
N SER A 40 -45.04 26.24 19.14
CA SER A 40 -45.62 26.67 17.86
C SER A 40 -45.00 27.97 17.33
N ALA A 41 -45.28 28.29 16.07
CA ALA A 41 -44.82 29.53 15.42
C ALA A 41 -45.38 30.80 16.08
N LYS A 42 -46.48 30.66 16.81
CA LYS A 42 -47.09 31.75 17.57
C LYS A 42 -46.24 32.16 18.78
N ASP A 43 -45.49 31.23 19.36
CA ASP A 43 -44.69 31.49 20.57
C ASP A 43 -43.44 32.29 20.25
N ASP A 44 -42.72 31.90 19.20
CA ASP A 44 -41.58 32.63 18.63
C ASP A 44 -41.26 32.10 17.22
N ALA A 45 -41.70 32.83 16.19
CA ALA A 45 -41.50 32.43 14.80
C ALA A 45 -40.00 32.36 14.40
N ALA A 46 -39.17 33.28 14.92
CA ALA A 46 -37.75 33.31 14.59
C ALA A 46 -37.00 32.19 15.31
N GLY A 47 -37.29 31.99 16.60
CA GLY A 47 -36.74 30.89 17.40
C GLY A 47 -37.11 29.51 16.83
N GLN A 48 -38.36 29.33 16.39
CA GLN A 48 -38.79 28.10 15.76
C GLN A 48 -38.07 27.85 14.41
N ALA A 49 -37.91 28.88 13.57
CA ALA A 49 -37.19 28.74 12.30
C ALA A 49 -35.72 28.33 12.50
N ILE A 50 -35.04 28.94 13.48
CA ILE A 50 -33.66 28.58 13.84
C ILE A 50 -33.60 27.14 14.37
N SER A 51 -34.53 26.75 15.24
CA SER A 51 -34.59 25.39 15.79
C SER A 51 -34.85 24.34 14.70
N ASN A 52 -35.73 24.63 13.73
CA ASN A 52 -35.97 23.76 12.59
C ASN A 52 -34.69 23.55 11.76
N ARG A 53 -33.92 24.61 11.51
CA ARG A 53 -32.63 24.51 10.82
C ARG A 53 -31.60 23.72 11.63
N PHE A 54 -31.50 23.94 12.94
CA PHE A 54 -30.62 23.13 13.79
C PHE A 54 -31.03 21.67 13.82
N THR A 55 -32.33 21.37 13.85
CA THR A 55 -32.84 20.00 13.80
C THR A 55 -32.50 19.34 12.46
N ALA A 56 -32.69 20.04 11.34
CA ALA A 56 -32.30 19.54 10.02
C ALA A 56 -30.79 19.23 9.96
N ASN A 57 -29.94 20.15 10.44
CA ASN A 57 -28.49 19.95 10.47
C ASN A 57 -28.09 18.81 11.42
N ILE A 58 -28.67 18.70 12.62
CA ILE A 58 -28.40 17.61 13.56
C ILE A 58 -28.73 16.25 12.92
N ASN A 59 -29.89 16.15 12.27
CA ASN A 59 -30.30 14.93 11.58
C ASN A 59 -29.36 14.61 10.41
N GLY A 60 -28.99 15.62 9.61
CA GLY A 60 -28.03 15.49 8.52
C GLY A 60 -26.65 15.03 9.00
N LEU A 61 -26.10 15.68 10.02
CA LEU A 61 -24.80 15.33 10.62
C LEU A 61 -24.82 13.95 11.29
N SER A 62 -25.95 13.55 11.90
CA SER A 62 -26.11 12.20 12.46
C SER A 62 -26.11 11.13 11.36
N GLN A 63 -26.78 11.40 10.23
CA GLN A 63 -26.72 10.50 9.08
C GLN A 63 -25.32 10.48 8.45
N ALA A 64 -24.66 11.63 8.34
CA ALA A 64 -23.29 11.72 7.87
C ALA A 64 -22.30 10.92 8.74
N SER A 65 -22.50 10.91 10.05
CA SER A 65 -21.72 10.06 10.97
C SER A 65 -21.92 8.58 10.66
N ARG A 66 -23.17 8.14 10.41
CA ARG A 66 -23.44 6.76 9.97
C ARG A 66 -22.79 6.44 8.62
N ASN A 67 -22.92 7.32 7.63
CA ASN A 67 -22.28 7.17 6.33
C ASN A 67 -20.75 7.05 6.44
N ALA A 68 -20.12 7.82 7.34
CA ALA A 68 -18.69 7.74 7.60
C ALA A 68 -18.30 6.38 8.22
N ASN A 69 -19.11 5.83 9.13
CA ASN A 69 -18.92 4.48 9.67
C ASN A 69 -19.07 3.39 8.58
N ASP A 70 -20.00 3.56 7.64
CA ASP A 70 -20.13 2.66 6.48
C ASP A 70 -18.87 2.76 5.59
N GLY A 71 -18.33 3.97 5.40
CA GLY A 71 -17.06 4.21 4.71
C GLY A 71 -15.87 3.50 5.38
N ILE A 72 -15.79 3.52 6.71
CA ILE A 72 -14.79 2.76 7.48
C ILE A 72 -14.96 1.25 7.26
N SER A 73 -16.20 0.75 7.36
CA SER A 73 -16.50 -0.69 7.22
C SER A 73 -16.14 -1.23 5.83
N LEU A 74 -16.42 -0.43 4.80
CA LEU A 74 -16.01 -0.70 3.42
C LEU A 74 -14.48 -0.71 3.26
N ALA A 75 -13.80 0.30 3.81
CA ALA A 75 -12.35 0.39 3.75
C ALA A 75 -11.68 -0.80 4.46
N GLN A 76 -12.20 -1.23 5.61
CA GLN A 76 -11.72 -2.39 6.36
C GLN A 76 -11.93 -3.71 5.61
N THR A 77 -13.09 -3.88 4.96
CA THR A 77 -13.36 -5.07 4.14
C THR A 77 -12.42 -5.14 2.94
N THR A 78 -12.17 -3.98 2.31
CA THR A 78 -11.23 -3.87 1.19
C THR A 78 -9.79 -4.12 1.64
N GLU A 79 -9.38 -3.56 2.78
CA GLU A 79 -8.06 -3.78 3.36
C GLU A 79 -7.83 -5.25 3.74
N GLY A 80 -8.84 -5.91 4.33
CA GLY A 80 -8.77 -7.34 4.65
C GLY A 80 -8.52 -8.19 3.41
N ALA A 81 -9.21 -7.91 2.30
CA ALA A 81 -8.96 -8.59 1.04
C ALA A 81 -7.56 -8.30 0.47
N LEU A 82 -7.08 -7.06 0.59
CA LEU A 82 -5.71 -6.70 0.18
C LEU A 82 -4.63 -7.36 1.05
N ASN A 83 -4.90 -7.64 2.32
CA ASN A 83 -4.00 -8.41 3.18
C ASN A 83 -3.83 -9.84 2.64
N GLU A 84 -4.93 -10.50 2.28
CA GLU A 84 -4.88 -11.85 1.68
C GLU A 84 -4.15 -11.85 0.33
N VAL A 85 -4.33 -10.81 -0.49
CA VAL A 85 -3.55 -10.64 -1.72
C VAL A 85 -2.06 -10.47 -1.41
N ASN A 86 -1.70 -9.68 -0.41
CA ASN A 86 -0.31 -9.49 0.02
C ASN A 86 0.33 -10.82 0.47
N ASP A 87 -0.38 -11.61 1.27
CA ASP A 87 0.09 -12.91 1.74
C ASP A 87 0.30 -13.91 0.59
N ASN A 88 -0.61 -13.91 -0.40
CA ASN A 88 -0.42 -14.72 -1.61
C ASN A 88 0.80 -14.26 -2.41
N LEU A 89 1.03 -12.95 -2.56
CA LEU A 89 2.22 -12.41 -3.23
C LEU A 89 3.53 -12.74 -2.48
N GLN A 90 3.54 -12.68 -1.15
CA GLN A 90 4.69 -13.10 -0.35
C GLN A 90 4.99 -14.59 -0.50
N ASN A 91 3.96 -15.43 -0.58
CA ASN A 91 4.12 -16.86 -0.87
C ASN A 91 4.67 -17.11 -2.28
N ILE A 92 4.16 -16.40 -3.29
CA ILE A 92 4.70 -16.47 -4.66
C ILE A 92 6.17 -16.02 -4.67
N ARG A 93 6.53 -15.00 -3.89
CA ARG A 93 7.92 -14.56 -3.73
C ARG A 93 8.81 -15.63 -3.12
N ARG A 94 8.36 -16.30 -2.05
CA ARG A 94 9.07 -17.44 -1.44
C ARG A 94 9.31 -18.56 -2.47
N LEU A 95 8.27 -18.95 -3.21
CA LEU A 95 8.34 -19.97 -4.26
C LEU A 95 9.28 -19.55 -5.39
N THR A 96 9.29 -18.27 -5.76
CA THR A 96 10.19 -17.73 -6.78
C THR A 96 11.65 -17.79 -6.33
N VAL A 97 11.94 -17.45 -5.08
CA VAL A 97 13.30 -17.62 -4.51
C VAL A 97 13.71 -19.09 -4.50
N GLN A 98 12.80 -20.00 -4.16
CA GLN A 98 13.05 -21.43 -4.22
C GLN A 98 13.34 -21.89 -5.66
N ALA A 99 12.57 -21.43 -6.65
CA ALA A 99 12.75 -21.75 -8.05
C ALA A 99 14.08 -21.22 -8.63
N GLN A 100 14.61 -20.13 -8.08
CA GLN A 100 15.90 -19.58 -8.49
C GLN A 100 17.09 -20.46 -8.10
N ASN A 101 16.93 -21.43 -7.20
CA ASN A 101 18.01 -22.35 -6.86
C ASN A 101 18.42 -23.22 -8.08
N GLY A 102 19.72 -23.28 -8.35
CA GLY A 102 20.28 -23.98 -9.51
C GLY A 102 20.22 -25.51 -9.42
N SER A 103 19.96 -26.07 -8.24
CA SER A 103 19.85 -27.52 -8.02
C SER A 103 18.50 -28.12 -8.41
N ASN A 104 17.48 -27.30 -8.71
CA ASN A 104 16.15 -27.79 -9.04
C ASN A 104 16.10 -28.38 -10.45
N SER A 105 15.40 -29.50 -10.60
CA SER A 105 15.13 -30.09 -11.91
C SER A 105 13.99 -29.36 -12.63
N SER A 106 13.85 -29.58 -13.95
CA SER A 106 12.74 -28.99 -14.71
C SER A 106 11.36 -29.40 -14.20
N SER A 107 11.20 -30.62 -13.69
CA SER A 107 9.95 -31.09 -13.07
C SER A 107 9.65 -30.40 -11.73
N ASP A 108 10.69 -30.08 -10.95
CA ASP A 108 10.52 -29.34 -9.70
C ASP A 108 10.08 -27.91 -9.98
N LEU A 109 10.68 -27.26 -10.99
CA LEU A 109 10.30 -25.92 -11.43
C LEU A 109 8.86 -25.88 -11.94
N GLN A 110 8.41 -26.91 -12.67
CA GLN A 110 7.02 -27.00 -13.13
C GLN A 110 6.06 -27.12 -11.94
N SER A 111 6.38 -27.95 -10.94
CA SER A 111 5.55 -28.11 -9.75
C SER A 111 5.44 -26.81 -8.95
N ILE A 112 6.55 -26.08 -8.82
CA ILE A 112 6.56 -24.75 -8.18
C ILE A 112 5.72 -23.75 -9.00
N GLN A 113 5.83 -23.78 -10.34
CA GLN A 113 5.02 -22.92 -11.20
C GLN A 113 3.53 -23.21 -11.09
N ASP A 114 3.13 -24.47 -10.95
CA ASP A 114 1.73 -24.85 -10.76
C ASP A 114 1.18 -24.30 -9.43
N GLU A 115 1.97 -24.35 -8.35
CA GLU A 115 1.61 -23.72 -7.07
C GLU A 115 1.49 -22.18 -7.21
N ILE A 116 2.43 -21.55 -7.91
CA ILE A 116 2.37 -20.10 -8.21
C ILE A 116 1.10 -19.76 -9.01
N ASN A 117 0.74 -20.55 -10.02
CA ASN A 117 -0.45 -20.34 -10.83
C ASN A 117 -1.74 -20.45 -10.01
N GLN A 118 -1.80 -21.38 -9.05
CA GLN A 118 -2.92 -21.48 -8.11
C GLN A 118 -3.04 -20.24 -7.22
N ARG A 119 -1.91 -19.71 -6.72
CA ARG A 119 -1.89 -18.48 -5.92
C ARG A 119 -2.28 -17.25 -6.73
N LEU A 120 -1.83 -17.15 -7.97
CA LEU A 120 -2.26 -16.08 -8.89
C LEU A 120 -3.77 -16.15 -9.18
N SER A 121 -4.29 -17.36 -9.38
CA SER A 121 -5.74 -17.57 -9.54
C SER A 121 -6.52 -17.21 -8.29
N GLU A 122 -5.94 -17.45 -7.11
CA GLU A 122 -6.53 -17.05 -5.83
C GLU A 122 -6.58 -15.53 -5.66
N ILE A 123 -5.53 -14.81 -6.08
CA ILE A 123 -5.53 -13.34 -6.13
C ILE A 123 -6.67 -12.84 -7.04
N ASP A 124 -6.82 -13.42 -8.23
CA ASP A 124 -7.91 -13.08 -9.15
C ASP A 124 -9.29 -13.40 -8.53
N ARG A 125 -9.41 -14.52 -7.80
CA ARG A 125 -10.65 -14.91 -7.11
C ARG A 125 -11.00 -13.91 -6.01
N ILE A 126 -10.07 -13.56 -5.13
CA ILE A 126 -10.28 -12.59 -4.05
C ILE A 126 -10.74 -11.26 -4.65
N SER A 127 -10.03 -10.76 -5.66
CA SER A 127 -10.37 -9.53 -6.37
C SER A 127 -11.80 -9.48 -6.91
N GLN A 128 -12.24 -10.57 -7.55
CA GLN A 128 -13.56 -10.66 -8.17
C GLN A 128 -14.67 -10.95 -7.14
N GLN A 129 -14.35 -11.64 -6.05
CA GLN A 129 -15.34 -12.09 -5.08
C GLN A 129 -15.56 -11.10 -3.95
N THR A 130 -14.55 -10.33 -3.53
CA THR A 130 -14.72 -9.33 -2.47
C THR A 130 -15.76 -8.29 -2.85
N ASP A 131 -16.84 -8.26 -2.07
CA ASP A 131 -17.91 -7.30 -2.20
C ASP A 131 -18.26 -6.69 -0.85
N PHE A 132 -18.79 -5.47 -0.90
CA PHE A 132 -19.42 -4.83 0.23
C PHE A 132 -20.74 -4.22 -0.25
N ASN A 133 -21.85 -4.74 0.27
CA ASN A 133 -23.20 -4.29 -0.09
C ASN A 133 -23.43 -4.27 -1.62
N GLY A 134 -22.95 -5.30 -2.33
CA GLY A 134 -23.07 -5.42 -3.79
C GLY A 134 -22.08 -4.60 -4.62
N VAL A 135 -21.24 -3.77 -4.00
CA VAL A 135 -20.14 -3.07 -4.68
C VAL A 135 -18.89 -3.95 -4.66
N LYS A 136 -18.38 -4.30 -5.84
CA LYS A 136 -17.11 -5.03 -5.99
C LYS A 136 -15.93 -4.10 -5.79
N VAL A 137 -15.17 -4.29 -4.73
CA VAL A 137 -14.21 -3.27 -4.24
C VAL A 137 -12.82 -3.34 -4.86
N LEU A 138 -12.45 -4.49 -5.46
CA LEU A 138 -11.12 -4.72 -6.03
C LEU A 138 -11.14 -5.13 -7.51
N SER A 139 -12.32 -5.28 -8.12
CA SER A 139 -12.45 -5.85 -9.47
C SER A 139 -12.34 -4.82 -10.60
N LYS A 140 -12.45 -3.53 -10.28
CA LYS A 140 -12.41 -2.43 -11.26
C LYS A 140 -11.94 -1.15 -10.58
N ASP A 141 -11.32 -0.28 -11.37
CA ASP A 141 -11.03 1.07 -10.94
C ASP A 141 -12.34 1.84 -10.81
N GLN A 142 -12.62 2.32 -9.60
CA GLN A 142 -13.79 3.14 -9.33
C GLN A 142 -13.54 4.04 -8.13
N LYS A 143 -14.28 5.14 -8.12
CA LYS A 143 -14.24 6.11 -7.04
C LYS A 143 -15.56 6.04 -6.31
N LEU A 144 -15.52 5.74 -5.00
CA LEU A 144 -16.72 5.76 -4.18
C LEU A 144 -16.72 7.00 -3.30
N THR A 145 -17.75 7.82 -3.45
CA THR A 145 -17.90 9.08 -2.73
C THR A 145 -18.86 8.88 -1.55
N ILE A 146 -18.38 9.17 -0.34
CA ILE A 146 -19.15 9.09 0.90
C ILE A 146 -19.49 10.50 1.37
N GLN A 147 -20.79 10.77 1.52
CA GLN A 147 -21.28 12.03 2.08
C GLN A 147 -21.09 12.04 3.59
N VAL A 148 -20.22 12.93 4.08
CA VAL A 148 -19.82 13.02 5.49
C VAL A 148 -20.18 14.36 6.13
N GLY A 149 -21.02 15.16 5.47
CA GLY A 149 -21.56 16.39 6.03
C GLY A 149 -23.05 16.55 5.74
N ALA A 150 -23.63 17.63 6.28
CA ALA A 150 -25.06 17.91 6.16
C ALA A 150 -25.42 18.66 4.87
N ASN A 151 -24.44 19.25 4.18
CA ASN A 151 -24.63 20.01 2.95
C ASN A 151 -24.04 19.28 1.74
N ASP A 152 -24.58 19.57 0.56
CA ASP A 152 -24.12 18.96 -0.70
C ASP A 152 -22.62 19.25 -0.96
N GLY A 153 -21.89 18.22 -1.39
CA GLY A 153 -20.47 18.31 -1.72
C GLY A 153 -19.51 18.13 -0.53
N GLU A 154 -20.01 17.99 0.69
CA GLU A 154 -19.21 17.65 1.88
C GLU A 154 -18.89 16.14 1.89
N THR A 155 -18.00 15.71 0.99
CA THR A 155 -17.71 14.29 0.75
C THR A 155 -16.26 13.88 0.99
N ILE A 156 -16.06 12.59 1.23
CA ILE A 156 -14.75 11.93 1.21
C ILE A 156 -14.81 10.85 0.13
N ASP A 157 -13.79 10.85 -0.71
CA ASP A 157 -13.66 9.85 -1.75
C ASP A 157 -12.74 8.71 -1.32
N ILE A 158 -13.13 7.50 -1.68
CA ILE A 158 -12.36 6.28 -1.54
C ILE A 158 -12.01 5.80 -2.94
N ASP A 159 -10.72 5.84 -3.26
CA ASP A 159 -10.22 5.36 -4.54
C ASP A 159 -10.02 3.84 -4.46
N LEU A 160 -10.89 3.11 -5.14
CA LEU A 160 -10.84 1.66 -5.27
C LEU A 160 -10.17 1.34 -6.61
N LYS A 161 -9.17 0.46 -6.58
CA LYS A 161 -8.41 0.08 -7.77
C LYS A 161 -8.54 -1.40 -8.05
N ASN A 162 -8.47 -1.74 -9.32
CA ASN A 162 -8.44 -3.10 -9.78
C ASN A 162 -7.11 -3.77 -9.38
N ILE A 163 -7.21 -4.85 -8.63
CA ILE A 163 -6.05 -5.68 -8.25
C ILE A 163 -6.29 -7.07 -8.77
N ASN A 164 -5.63 -7.43 -9.87
CA ASN A 164 -5.66 -8.78 -10.43
C ASN A 164 -4.27 -9.10 -10.98
N LYS A 165 -4.05 -10.32 -11.47
CA LYS A 165 -2.73 -10.69 -12.03
C LYS A 165 -2.29 -9.76 -13.17
N ASP A 166 -3.23 -9.16 -13.91
CA ASP A 166 -2.91 -8.28 -15.05
C ASP A 166 -2.45 -6.91 -14.59
N THR A 167 -3.17 -6.28 -13.65
CA THR A 167 -2.80 -4.96 -13.12
C THR A 167 -1.54 -5.02 -12.27
N LEU A 168 -1.26 -6.17 -11.65
CA LEU A 168 -0.01 -6.43 -10.94
C LEU A 168 1.16 -6.80 -11.88
N GLY A 169 0.92 -6.97 -13.19
CA GLY A 169 1.96 -7.31 -14.17
C GLY A 169 2.47 -8.75 -14.08
N LEU A 170 1.63 -9.67 -13.60
CA LEU A 170 1.95 -11.08 -13.33
C LEU A 170 1.33 -12.04 -14.35
N THR A 171 0.67 -11.56 -15.42
CA THR A 171 0.02 -12.41 -16.43
C THR A 171 0.99 -13.37 -17.11
N THR A 172 2.22 -12.91 -17.38
CA THR A 172 3.29 -13.69 -18.02
C THR A 172 4.31 -14.19 -17.00
N PHE A 173 3.96 -14.22 -15.70
CA PHE A 173 4.89 -14.60 -14.65
C PHE A 173 5.25 -16.08 -14.72
N ASN A 174 6.53 -16.35 -14.98
CA ASN A 174 7.02 -17.71 -15.20
C ASN A 174 8.40 -17.90 -14.55
N VAL A 175 8.58 -19.01 -13.83
CA VAL A 175 9.84 -19.42 -13.17
C VAL A 175 10.52 -20.65 -13.80
N THR A 176 9.85 -21.33 -14.76
CA THR A 176 10.42 -22.46 -15.51
C THR A 176 11.30 -21.99 -16.66
N ASP A 177 10.90 -20.89 -17.31
CA ASP A 177 11.64 -20.29 -18.41
C ASP A 177 12.65 -19.27 -17.91
N LYS A 178 13.92 -19.67 -17.88
CA LYS A 178 15.04 -18.80 -17.48
C LYS A 178 15.57 -17.92 -18.62
N THR A 179 14.93 -17.94 -19.80
CA THR A 179 15.29 -17.03 -20.89
C THR A 179 15.05 -15.58 -20.49
N ASN A 180 15.93 -14.71 -20.96
CA ASN A 180 16.02 -13.30 -20.65
C ASN A 180 16.07 -12.96 -19.15
N MET A 181 16.48 -13.90 -18.29
CA MET A 181 16.76 -13.57 -16.88
C MET A 181 18.06 -12.80 -16.76
N LEU A 182 18.05 -11.73 -15.95
CA LEU A 182 19.26 -10.99 -15.63
C LEU A 182 20.21 -11.87 -14.81
N GLY A 183 21.44 -11.99 -15.30
CA GLY A 183 22.56 -12.63 -14.62
C GLY A 183 23.41 -11.63 -13.81
N GLY A 184 24.52 -12.14 -13.29
CA GLY A 184 25.47 -11.35 -12.51
C GLY A 184 26.17 -10.27 -13.34
N SER A 185 26.72 -9.28 -12.64
CA SER A 185 27.60 -8.27 -13.24
C SER A 185 28.84 -8.95 -13.82
N VAL A 186 29.22 -8.55 -15.03
CA VAL A 186 30.33 -9.18 -15.75
C VAL A 186 31.57 -8.32 -15.56
N SER A 187 32.57 -8.89 -14.89
CA SER A 187 33.86 -8.21 -14.63
C SER A 187 35.01 -8.76 -15.47
N SER A 188 34.83 -9.93 -16.06
CA SER A 188 35.80 -10.56 -16.96
C SER A 188 35.11 -11.43 -18.00
N VAL A 189 35.71 -11.56 -19.18
CA VAL A 189 35.31 -12.54 -20.22
C VAL A 189 36.44 -13.54 -20.39
N ALA A 190 36.07 -14.80 -20.66
CA ALA A 190 37.02 -15.83 -21.04
C ALA A 190 37.69 -15.45 -22.36
N GLU A 191 39.00 -15.24 -22.34
CA GLU A 191 39.83 -15.02 -23.53
C GLU A 191 40.67 -16.28 -23.77
N THR A 192 40.49 -16.92 -24.92
CA THR A 192 41.39 -17.96 -25.40
C THR A 192 42.59 -17.27 -26.05
N LYS A 193 43.73 -17.28 -25.36
CA LYS A 193 44.98 -16.71 -25.87
C LYS A 193 45.91 -17.81 -26.33
N GLU A 194 46.46 -17.69 -27.53
CA GLU A 194 47.63 -18.48 -27.93
C GLU A 194 48.87 -17.92 -27.22
N LEU A 195 49.41 -18.67 -26.25
CA LEU A 195 50.71 -18.34 -25.67
C LEU A 195 51.81 -19.07 -26.44
N SER A 196 52.86 -18.35 -26.78
CA SER A 196 54.09 -18.95 -27.29
C SER A 196 54.85 -19.57 -26.11
N LEU A 197 55.14 -20.87 -26.21
CA LEU A 197 55.87 -21.60 -25.18
C LEU A 197 57.34 -21.17 -25.18
N VAL A 198 57.88 -20.83 -24.01
CA VAL A 198 59.29 -20.50 -23.82
C VAL A 198 60.03 -21.72 -23.27
N ALA A 199 61.12 -22.13 -23.94
CA ALA A 199 61.91 -23.29 -23.54
C ALA A 199 62.53 -23.10 -22.14
N GLY A 200 62.41 -24.12 -21.30
CA GLY A 200 62.90 -24.13 -19.91
C GLY A 200 61.78 -23.96 -18.88
N GLY A 201 61.86 -24.76 -17.81
CA GLY A 201 61.00 -24.63 -16.63
C GLY A 201 61.79 -24.07 -15.45
N THR A 202 61.18 -23.26 -14.61
CA THR A 202 61.76 -22.87 -13.32
C THR A 202 61.26 -23.84 -12.25
N ASP A 203 62.17 -24.45 -11.49
CA ASP A 203 61.81 -25.29 -10.35
C ASP A 203 61.49 -24.40 -9.15
N ALA A 204 60.29 -24.55 -8.60
CA ALA A 204 59.76 -23.73 -7.52
C ALA A 204 60.00 -24.35 -6.13
N VAL A 205 60.77 -25.44 -6.03
CA VAL A 205 61.03 -26.12 -4.76
C VAL A 205 61.69 -25.19 -3.74
N THR A 206 60.98 -24.88 -2.65
CA THR A 206 61.54 -24.15 -1.50
C THR A 206 62.24 -25.13 -0.57
N GLY A 207 63.56 -25.27 -0.76
CA GLY A 207 64.43 -26.14 0.03
C GLY A 207 64.74 -27.47 -0.68
N GLY A 208 65.92 -27.55 -1.29
CA GLY A 208 66.38 -28.67 -2.11
C GLY A 208 67.30 -28.17 -3.23
N SER A 209 67.99 -29.08 -3.94
CA SER A 209 68.70 -28.71 -5.17
C SER A 209 67.72 -28.64 -6.33
N ALA A 210 67.56 -27.46 -6.93
CA ALA A 210 66.69 -27.26 -8.08
C ALA A 210 67.03 -28.24 -9.23
N LYS A 211 66.00 -28.88 -9.77
CA LYS A 211 66.15 -29.78 -10.92
C LYS A 211 66.17 -29.00 -12.22
N THR A 212 66.92 -29.51 -13.20
CA THR A 212 66.92 -28.97 -14.57
C THR A 212 66.06 -29.85 -15.46
N THR A 213 65.41 -29.25 -16.45
CA THR A 213 64.51 -29.97 -17.36
C THR A 213 65.18 -30.24 -18.71
N ASP A 214 64.63 -31.17 -19.48
CA ASP A 214 65.10 -31.50 -20.84
C ASP A 214 64.70 -30.46 -21.91
N ALA A 215 64.22 -29.28 -21.48
CA ALA A 215 63.73 -28.19 -22.31
C ALA A 215 62.59 -28.57 -23.29
N LYS A 216 61.95 -29.72 -23.10
CA LYS A 216 60.76 -30.16 -23.84
C LYS A 216 59.51 -29.99 -23.01
N PHE A 217 58.37 -29.97 -23.70
CA PHE A 217 57.06 -29.76 -23.08
C PHE A 217 56.23 -31.01 -23.22
N TYR A 218 55.48 -31.34 -22.18
CA TYR A 218 54.60 -32.48 -22.19
C TYR A 218 53.22 -32.10 -21.67
N SER A 219 52.19 -32.75 -22.20
CA SER A 219 50.83 -32.70 -21.67
C SER A 219 50.35 -34.10 -21.31
N TYR A 220 49.48 -34.19 -20.33
CA TYR A 220 48.80 -35.44 -19.98
C TYR A 220 47.36 -35.14 -19.57
N LYS A 221 46.47 -36.13 -19.66
CA LYS A 221 45.13 -36.03 -19.09
C LYS A 221 45.17 -36.44 -17.63
N ASP A 222 44.69 -35.58 -16.76
CA ASP A 222 44.53 -35.92 -15.35
C ASP A 222 43.44 -36.98 -15.21
N ALA A 223 43.73 -38.08 -14.52
CA ALA A 223 42.81 -39.21 -14.38
C ALA A 223 41.59 -38.87 -13.51
N ALA A 224 41.66 -37.83 -12.67
CA ALA A 224 40.58 -37.43 -11.77
C ALA A 224 39.68 -36.33 -12.35
N SER A 225 40.25 -35.32 -13.05
CA SER A 225 39.45 -34.23 -13.64
C SER A 225 39.15 -34.40 -15.12
N GLY A 226 39.87 -35.27 -15.84
CA GLY A 226 39.77 -35.40 -17.30
C GLY A 226 40.34 -34.20 -18.07
N GLU A 227 40.86 -33.20 -17.37
CA GLU A 227 41.45 -31.98 -17.94
C GLU A 227 42.87 -32.24 -18.47
N THR A 228 43.27 -31.45 -19.46
CA THR A 228 44.65 -31.49 -19.97
C THR A 228 45.54 -30.67 -19.04
N LYS A 229 46.48 -31.35 -18.38
CA LYS A 229 47.53 -30.74 -17.55
C LYS A 229 48.88 -30.77 -18.27
N TYR A 230 49.80 -29.96 -17.77
CA TYR A 230 51.14 -29.81 -18.34
C TYR A 230 52.19 -30.44 -17.43
N ALA A 231 53.27 -30.92 -18.04
CA ALA A 231 54.37 -31.57 -17.37
C ALA A 231 55.71 -31.18 -18.00
N VAL A 232 56.76 -31.24 -17.19
CA VAL A 232 58.16 -31.16 -17.63
C VAL A 232 58.89 -32.44 -17.26
N LYS A 233 59.90 -32.81 -18.04
CA LYS A 233 60.74 -33.98 -17.77
C LYS A 233 62.07 -33.56 -17.17
N ASP A 234 62.56 -34.31 -16.19
CA ASP A 234 63.92 -34.14 -15.66
C ASP A 234 64.95 -34.38 -16.77
N SER A 235 65.98 -33.54 -16.85
CA SER A 235 67.06 -33.67 -17.84
C SER A 235 67.94 -34.91 -17.59
N THR A 236 68.02 -35.37 -16.34
CA THR A 236 68.90 -36.44 -15.86
C THR A 236 68.18 -37.75 -15.56
N ALA A 237 66.86 -37.71 -15.38
CA ALA A 237 66.04 -38.87 -15.01
C ALA A 237 64.84 -39.05 -15.94
N THR A 238 64.26 -40.25 -16.01
CA THR A 238 63.04 -40.53 -16.80
C THR A 238 61.75 -40.11 -16.07
N LYS A 239 61.83 -39.13 -15.18
CA LYS A 239 60.73 -38.68 -14.31
C LYS A 239 60.07 -37.43 -14.88
N TYR A 240 58.76 -37.30 -14.64
CA TYR A 240 57.95 -36.15 -15.06
C TYR A 240 57.37 -35.45 -13.83
N TYR A 241 57.36 -34.12 -13.87
CA TYR A 241 56.83 -33.26 -12.80
C TYR A 241 55.68 -32.41 -13.32
N GLU A 242 54.67 -32.20 -12.48
CA GLU A 242 53.53 -31.33 -12.81
C GLU A 242 54.00 -29.89 -12.99
N ALA A 243 53.61 -29.28 -14.10
CA ALA A 243 54.01 -27.94 -14.49
C ALA A 243 52.79 -27.04 -14.66
N THR A 244 52.92 -25.80 -14.20
CA THR A 244 51.94 -24.72 -14.36
C THR A 244 52.45 -23.72 -15.37
N LEU A 245 51.60 -23.31 -16.31
CA LEU A 245 51.95 -22.27 -17.28
C LEU A 245 51.65 -20.89 -16.69
N THR A 246 52.64 -20.01 -16.70
CA THR A 246 52.50 -18.61 -16.30
C THR A 246 51.98 -17.75 -17.45
N SER A 247 51.51 -16.53 -17.15
CA SER A 247 50.98 -15.56 -18.12
C SER A 247 51.98 -15.13 -19.21
N ASP A 248 53.27 -15.41 -19.01
CA ASP A 248 54.37 -15.10 -19.94
C ASP A 248 54.79 -16.30 -20.82
N GLY A 249 54.07 -17.42 -20.74
CA GLY A 249 54.37 -18.61 -21.54
C GLY A 249 55.54 -19.46 -20.99
N LYS A 250 55.96 -19.20 -19.74
CA LYS A 250 56.96 -20.00 -19.02
C LYS A 250 56.29 -21.04 -18.14
N PHE A 251 56.89 -22.21 -18.02
CA PHE A 251 56.46 -23.23 -17.08
C PHE A 251 57.15 -23.08 -15.73
N ASN A 252 56.36 -23.16 -14.67
CA ASN A 252 56.83 -23.31 -13.31
C ASN A 252 56.44 -24.69 -12.82
N PHE A 253 57.40 -25.47 -12.34
CA PHE A 253 57.16 -26.84 -11.88
C PHE A 253 57.70 -27.02 -10.47
N ASP A 254 57.20 -28.01 -9.76
CA ASP A 254 57.68 -28.37 -8.43
C ASP A 254 58.21 -29.79 -8.49
N SER A 255 59.53 -29.96 -8.32
CA SER A 255 60.17 -31.28 -8.36
C SER A 255 59.74 -32.23 -7.23
N SER A 256 58.97 -31.77 -6.24
CA SER A 256 58.31 -32.63 -5.24
C SER A 256 57.03 -33.31 -5.74
N LYS A 257 56.45 -32.84 -6.84
CA LYS A 257 55.19 -33.35 -7.42
C LYS A 257 55.44 -34.22 -8.65
N GLU A 258 55.97 -35.42 -8.41
CA GLU A 258 56.21 -36.41 -9.46
C GLU A 258 54.90 -37.02 -9.98
N ILE A 259 54.74 -37.06 -11.29
CA ILE A 259 53.61 -37.72 -11.97
C ILE A 259 53.92 -39.20 -12.06
N THR A 260 53.06 -40.04 -11.48
CA THR A 260 53.17 -41.50 -11.52
C THR A 260 51.93 -42.12 -12.17
N GLY A 261 52.11 -43.17 -12.98
CA GLY A 261 51.00 -43.94 -13.57
C GLY A 261 50.41 -43.41 -14.89
N VAL A 262 50.90 -42.28 -15.41
CA VAL A 262 50.52 -41.73 -16.72
C VAL A 262 51.79 -41.35 -17.47
N THR A 263 51.90 -41.69 -18.75
CA THR A 263 53.01 -41.27 -19.62
C THR A 263 52.62 -39.98 -20.36
N PRO A 264 53.23 -38.82 -20.04
CA PRO A 264 52.95 -37.57 -20.73
C PRO A 264 53.36 -37.60 -22.22
N THR A 265 52.60 -36.91 -23.07
CA THR A 265 52.86 -36.80 -24.51
C THR A 265 53.57 -35.49 -24.82
N GLU A 266 54.61 -35.53 -25.66
CA GLU A 266 55.40 -34.33 -26.03
C GLU A 266 54.54 -33.35 -26.84
N ILE A 267 54.47 -32.09 -26.40
CA ILE A 267 53.82 -30.99 -27.10
C ILE A 267 54.83 -30.46 -28.13
N THR A 268 54.61 -30.80 -29.40
CA THR A 268 55.47 -30.37 -30.51
C THR A 268 55.09 -29.00 -31.08
N SER A 269 53.90 -28.48 -30.74
CA SER A 269 53.45 -27.15 -31.10
C SER A 269 54.15 -26.10 -30.23
N LYS A 270 54.71 -25.04 -30.83
CA LYS A 270 55.29 -23.89 -30.09
C LYS A 270 54.23 -22.98 -29.45
N LYS A 271 52.95 -23.29 -29.65
CA LYS A 271 51.81 -22.52 -29.17
C LYS A 271 50.87 -23.45 -28.40
N VAL A 272 50.35 -22.94 -27.29
CA VAL A 272 49.30 -23.58 -26.49
C VAL A 272 48.20 -22.56 -26.26
N GLU A 273 46.96 -22.97 -26.48
CA GLU A 273 45.79 -22.18 -26.14
C GLU A 273 45.54 -22.27 -24.63
N VAL A 274 45.53 -21.12 -23.97
CA VAL A 274 45.14 -21.02 -22.56
C VAL A 274 43.95 -20.09 -22.45
N THR A 275 42.90 -20.56 -21.79
CA THR A 275 41.74 -19.76 -21.43
C THR A 275 42.07 -18.98 -20.16
N THR A 276 42.24 -17.67 -20.29
CA THR A 276 42.48 -16.75 -19.15
C THR A 276 41.31 -15.77 -19.02
N GLY A 277 41.09 -15.20 -17.84
CA GLY A 277 40.07 -14.16 -17.66
C GLY A 277 40.61 -12.79 -18.07
N LYS A 278 40.08 -12.19 -19.15
CA LYS A 278 40.41 -10.82 -19.54
C LYS A 278 39.49 -9.84 -18.81
N LYS A 279 40.05 -8.74 -18.29
CA LYS A 279 39.25 -7.63 -17.75
C LYS A 279 38.46 -6.97 -18.88
N ILE A 280 37.21 -6.63 -18.58
CA ILE A 280 36.33 -5.92 -19.51
C ILE A 280 36.69 -4.43 -19.53
N ASP A 281 36.73 -3.87 -20.74
CA ASP A 281 36.89 -2.43 -20.95
C ASP A 281 35.51 -1.77 -21.12
N VAL A 282 35.12 -1.06 -20.07
CA VAL A 282 33.84 -0.32 -19.96
C VAL A 282 33.97 1.15 -20.38
N THR A 283 35.10 1.58 -20.96
CA THR A 283 35.29 2.99 -21.34
C THR A 283 34.35 3.47 -22.46
N GLY A 284 33.78 2.54 -23.25
CA GLY A 284 32.87 2.81 -24.37
C GLY A 284 31.38 2.89 -24.03
N ILE A 285 30.98 2.69 -22.77
CA ILE A 285 29.56 2.63 -22.37
C ILE A 285 29.10 3.95 -21.72
N PRO A 286 27.78 4.27 -21.76
CA PRO A 286 27.26 5.47 -21.12
C PRO A 286 27.56 5.52 -19.61
N ALA A 287 27.89 6.71 -19.10
CA ALA A 287 28.18 6.90 -17.68
C ALA A 287 26.96 6.50 -16.81
N GLY A 288 27.18 5.63 -15.82
CA GLY A 288 26.13 5.14 -14.93
C GLY A 288 25.41 3.86 -15.41
N THR A 289 25.89 3.20 -16.47
CA THR A 289 25.39 1.87 -16.87
C THR A 289 26.29 0.75 -16.36
N GLU A 290 25.70 -0.36 -15.91
CA GLU A 290 26.40 -1.56 -15.46
C GLU A 290 26.25 -2.70 -16.49
N LEU A 291 27.31 -3.46 -16.74
CA LEU A 291 27.27 -4.60 -17.65
C LEU A 291 26.86 -5.88 -16.91
N HIS A 292 25.80 -6.51 -17.37
CA HIS A 292 25.30 -7.77 -16.85
C HIS A 292 25.25 -8.83 -17.95
N SER A 293 25.30 -10.09 -17.52
CA SER A 293 24.98 -11.23 -18.38
C SER A 293 23.46 -11.45 -18.39
N TYR A 294 22.95 -12.10 -19.42
CA TYR A 294 21.59 -12.64 -19.42
C TYR A 294 21.55 -13.92 -20.26
N ILE A 295 20.52 -14.74 -20.08
CA ILE A 295 20.32 -15.95 -20.89
C ILE A 295 19.51 -15.56 -22.12
N ARG A 296 20.01 -15.77 -23.33
CA ARG A 296 19.28 -15.53 -24.58
C ARG A 296 18.20 -16.59 -24.81
N ASP A 297 17.30 -16.34 -25.76
CA ASP A 297 16.25 -17.29 -26.17
C ASP A 297 16.83 -18.65 -26.63
N ASP A 298 18.05 -18.65 -27.18
CA ASP A 298 18.81 -19.85 -27.58
C ASP A 298 19.56 -20.53 -26.42
N LYS A 299 19.38 -20.06 -25.19
CA LYS A 299 20.06 -20.48 -23.94
C LYS A 299 21.56 -20.16 -23.89
N SER A 300 22.10 -19.41 -24.84
CA SER A 300 23.47 -18.89 -24.76
C SER A 300 23.56 -17.69 -23.79
N THR A 301 24.77 -17.36 -23.34
CA THR A 301 25.01 -16.16 -22.55
C THR A 301 25.06 -14.94 -23.47
N GLY A 302 24.12 -14.02 -23.29
CA GLY A 302 24.16 -12.67 -23.85
C GLY A 302 24.63 -11.65 -22.82
N TYR A 303 24.88 -10.42 -23.27
CA TYR A 303 25.28 -9.31 -22.42
C TYR A 303 24.36 -8.11 -22.59
N VAL A 304 24.10 -7.40 -21.50
CA VAL A 304 23.17 -6.27 -21.46
C VAL A 304 23.72 -5.16 -20.58
N LEU A 305 23.57 -3.92 -21.02
CA LEU A 305 23.83 -2.73 -20.23
C LEU A 305 22.56 -2.38 -19.45
N VAL A 306 22.70 -2.30 -18.13
CA VAL A 306 21.65 -1.90 -17.20
C VAL A 306 21.83 -0.41 -16.92
N GLY A 307 20.91 0.39 -17.44
CA GLY A 307 20.81 1.83 -17.16
C GLY A 307 19.56 2.18 -16.37
N LYS A 308 19.34 3.48 -16.15
CA LYS A 308 18.08 4.02 -15.60
C LYS A 308 17.54 5.10 -16.52
N ASP A 309 16.23 5.12 -16.72
CA ASP A 309 15.54 6.23 -17.39
C ASP A 309 15.33 7.43 -16.45
N ALA A 310 14.76 8.51 -16.98
CA ALA A 310 14.47 9.74 -16.22
C ALA A 310 13.49 9.55 -15.05
N THR A 311 12.78 8.41 -15.00
CA THR A 311 11.87 8.03 -13.90
C THR A 311 12.53 7.09 -12.88
N GLY A 312 13.80 6.75 -13.08
CA GLY A 312 14.56 5.81 -12.24
C GLY A 312 14.26 4.34 -12.54
N LYS A 313 13.47 4.03 -13.58
CA LYS A 313 13.18 2.66 -14.00
C LYS A 313 14.38 2.08 -14.74
N LYS A 314 14.71 0.81 -14.46
CA LYS A 314 15.80 0.11 -15.13
C LYS A 314 15.51 -0.04 -16.63
N THR A 315 16.51 0.26 -17.45
CA THR A 315 16.49 0.05 -18.91
C THR A 315 17.58 -0.92 -19.30
N TYR A 316 17.28 -1.78 -20.26
CA TYR A 316 18.16 -2.86 -20.69
C TYR A 316 18.47 -2.71 -22.18
N THR A 317 19.73 -2.45 -22.51
CA THR A 317 20.20 -2.31 -23.88
C THR A 317 21.22 -3.40 -24.18
N GLU A 318 21.07 -4.10 -25.32
CA GLU A 318 21.98 -5.18 -25.71
C GLU A 318 23.43 -4.68 -25.76
N ALA A 319 24.33 -5.47 -25.19
CA ALA A 319 25.76 -5.20 -25.20
C ALA A 319 26.47 -6.31 -25.99
N THR A 320 27.48 -5.93 -26.75
CA THR A 320 28.40 -6.90 -27.36
C THR A 320 29.78 -6.70 -26.76
N ILE A 321 30.47 -7.80 -26.45
CA ILE A 321 31.85 -7.78 -25.97
C ILE A 321 32.73 -8.33 -27.07
N ASP A 322 33.74 -7.57 -27.46
CA ASP A 322 34.80 -8.07 -28.34
C ASP A 322 35.71 -9.02 -27.53
N SER A 323 35.76 -10.29 -27.93
CA SER A 323 36.54 -11.32 -27.26
C SER A 323 38.05 -11.12 -27.31
N LYS A 324 38.55 -10.29 -28.24
CA LYS A 324 39.97 -9.96 -28.41
C LYS A 324 40.37 -8.69 -27.67
N THR A 325 39.53 -7.66 -27.67
CA THR A 325 39.85 -6.37 -27.04
C THR A 325 39.27 -6.23 -25.64
N GLY A 326 38.24 -7.00 -25.30
CA GLY A 326 37.46 -6.85 -24.06
C GLY A 326 36.56 -5.61 -24.05
N ALA A 327 36.52 -4.87 -25.17
CA ALA A 327 35.73 -3.65 -25.29
C ALA A 327 34.23 -3.97 -25.38
N VAL A 328 33.44 -3.23 -24.62
CA VAL A 328 31.98 -3.31 -24.62
C VAL A 328 31.43 -2.27 -25.59
N THR A 329 30.61 -2.72 -26.53
CA THR A 329 29.87 -1.85 -27.45
C THR A 329 28.38 -1.90 -27.15
N ASP A 330 27.75 -0.72 -27.06
CA ASP A 330 26.30 -0.58 -26.94
C ASP A 330 25.63 -0.92 -28.28
N GLY A 331 24.84 -1.99 -28.28
CA GLY A 331 24.05 -2.47 -29.42
C GLY A 331 22.80 -1.64 -29.67
N LYS A 332 22.43 -0.70 -28.78
CA LYS A 332 21.28 0.23 -28.85
C LYS A 332 19.91 -0.42 -29.00
N LYS A 333 19.83 -1.74 -29.04
CA LYS A 333 18.60 -2.51 -29.10
C LYS A 333 18.09 -2.76 -27.69
N ALA A 334 16.84 -2.38 -27.42
CA ALA A 334 16.21 -2.71 -26.14
C ALA A 334 16.00 -4.23 -26.03
N VAL A 335 16.37 -4.79 -24.89
CA VAL A 335 16.14 -6.20 -24.55
C VAL A 335 15.12 -6.27 -23.43
N ASP A 336 14.12 -7.14 -23.56
CA ASP A 336 13.17 -7.37 -22.48
C ASP A 336 13.77 -8.36 -21.48
N ILE A 337 14.36 -7.83 -20.39
CA ILE A 337 14.96 -8.63 -19.33
C ILE A 337 13.94 -8.88 -18.22
N LYS A 338 13.75 -10.17 -17.90
CA LYS A 338 12.86 -10.63 -16.84
C LYS A 338 13.59 -10.62 -15.49
N GLU A 339 13.08 -9.82 -14.56
CA GLU A 339 13.45 -9.89 -13.13
C GLU A 339 12.22 -10.32 -12.32
N PRO A 340 12.01 -11.63 -12.10
CA PRO A 340 10.80 -12.14 -11.43
C PRO A 340 10.59 -11.55 -10.03
N LEU A 341 11.66 -11.46 -9.23
CA LEU A 341 11.60 -10.89 -7.89
C LEU A 341 11.30 -9.38 -7.91
N ALA A 342 11.91 -8.62 -8.82
CA ALA A 342 11.64 -7.19 -8.93
C ALA A 342 10.19 -6.92 -9.38
N THR A 343 9.64 -7.80 -10.22
CA THR A 343 8.22 -7.73 -10.63
C THR A 343 7.30 -7.97 -9.44
N LEU A 344 7.59 -8.97 -8.60
CA LEU A 344 6.84 -9.24 -7.38
C LEU A 344 7.00 -8.13 -6.32
N ASP A 345 8.21 -7.59 -6.16
CA ASP A 345 8.47 -6.49 -5.22
C ASP A 345 7.70 -5.23 -5.65
N LYS A 346 7.57 -4.98 -6.96
CA LYS A 346 6.70 -3.92 -7.49
C LYS A 346 5.23 -4.20 -7.19
N ALA A 347 4.74 -5.42 -7.44
CA ALA A 347 3.36 -5.81 -7.16
C ALA A 347 3.01 -5.66 -5.67
N LEU A 348 3.90 -6.13 -4.78
CA LEU A 348 3.78 -5.93 -3.33
C LEU A 348 3.73 -4.44 -2.97
N SER A 349 4.64 -3.63 -3.52
CA SER A 349 4.66 -2.19 -3.30
C SER A 349 3.37 -1.50 -3.74
N ASP A 350 2.79 -1.93 -4.87
CA ASP A 350 1.54 -1.36 -5.36
C ASP A 350 0.37 -1.73 -4.43
N VAL A 351 0.27 -2.99 -3.98
CA VAL A 351 -0.73 -3.41 -2.97
C VAL A 351 -0.57 -2.63 -1.66
N ASP A 352 0.67 -2.44 -1.19
CA ASP A 352 0.93 -1.71 0.06
C ASP A 352 0.60 -0.22 -0.05
N LYS A 353 0.79 0.42 -1.21
CA LYS A 353 0.33 1.80 -1.45
C LYS A 353 -1.18 1.92 -1.32
N LEU A 354 -1.93 0.96 -1.87
CA LEU A 354 -3.39 0.95 -1.74
C LEU A 354 -3.82 0.77 -0.28
N ARG A 355 -3.23 -0.20 0.43
CA ARG A 355 -3.51 -0.45 1.86
C ARG A 355 -3.21 0.79 2.71
N SER A 356 -2.06 1.43 2.47
CA SER A 356 -1.69 2.68 3.14
C SER A 356 -2.70 3.80 2.86
N GLY A 357 -3.17 3.92 1.62
CA GLY A 357 -4.23 4.87 1.24
C GLY A 357 -5.54 4.60 1.99
N LEU A 358 -5.99 3.35 2.08
CA LEU A 358 -7.20 2.97 2.82
C LEU A 358 -7.06 3.23 4.32
N GLY A 359 -5.90 2.95 4.91
CA GLY A 359 -5.62 3.27 6.32
C GLY A 359 -5.65 4.79 6.60
N ALA A 360 -5.11 5.60 5.68
CA ALA A 360 -5.22 7.06 5.77
C ALA A 360 -6.67 7.54 5.69
N VAL A 361 -7.48 6.93 4.82
CA VAL A 361 -8.91 7.21 4.68
C VAL A 361 -9.69 6.82 5.94
N GLN A 362 -9.39 5.69 6.58
CA GLN A 362 -10.00 5.29 7.86
C GLN A 362 -9.74 6.34 8.96
N ASN A 363 -8.48 6.76 9.14
CA ASN A 363 -8.12 7.80 10.09
C ASN A 363 -8.84 9.14 9.80
N ARG A 364 -9.03 9.46 8.51
CA ARG A 364 -9.78 10.65 8.10
C ARG A 364 -11.26 10.54 8.48
N PHE A 365 -11.90 9.38 8.26
CA PHE A 365 -13.28 9.16 8.69
C PHE A 365 -13.43 9.23 10.22
N ASP A 366 -12.51 8.63 10.99
CA ASP A 366 -12.54 8.73 12.46
C ASP A 366 -12.44 10.18 12.95
N SER A 367 -11.55 10.97 12.35
CA SER A 367 -11.43 12.40 12.67
C SER A 367 -12.72 13.16 12.35
N VAL A 368 -13.33 12.87 11.20
CA VAL A 368 -14.60 13.48 10.81
C VAL A 368 -15.73 13.08 11.75
N ILE A 369 -15.85 11.81 12.13
CA ILE A 369 -16.87 11.35 13.09
C ILE A 369 -16.75 12.10 14.43
N ASN A 370 -15.53 12.26 14.94
CA ASN A 370 -15.28 13.02 16.18
C ASN A 370 -15.70 14.50 16.05
N ASN A 371 -15.41 15.12 14.89
CA ASN A 371 -15.83 16.49 14.60
C ASN A 371 -17.36 16.63 14.46
N LEU A 372 -17.99 15.69 13.75
CA LEU A 372 -19.45 15.64 13.57
C LEU A 372 -20.16 15.49 14.91
N ASN A 373 -19.70 14.56 15.76
CA ASN A 373 -20.26 14.35 17.10
C ASN A 373 -20.14 15.62 17.97
N SER A 374 -18.99 16.29 17.93
CA SER A 374 -18.80 17.56 18.64
C SER A 374 -19.76 18.64 18.13
N THR A 375 -19.95 18.73 16.81
CA THR A 375 -20.85 19.68 16.18
C THR A 375 -22.31 19.39 16.51
N VAL A 376 -22.73 18.12 16.46
CA VAL A 376 -24.07 17.67 16.87
C VAL A 376 -24.35 18.02 18.33
N ASN A 377 -23.40 17.80 19.24
CA ASN A 377 -23.54 18.16 20.65
C ASN A 377 -23.69 19.68 20.84
N ASN A 378 -22.87 20.48 20.16
CA ASN A 378 -22.93 21.94 20.22
C ASN A 378 -24.24 22.51 19.64
N LEU A 379 -24.70 21.97 18.52
CA LEU A 379 -25.99 22.35 17.92
C LEU A 379 -27.15 21.90 18.79
N SER A 380 -27.09 20.72 19.38
CA SER A 380 -28.13 20.21 20.29
C SER A 380 -28.25 21.08 21.53
N ALA A 381 -27.13 21.47 22.15
CA ALA A 381 -27.10 22.40 23.27
C ALA A 381 -27.64 23.79 22.88
N SER A 382 -27.29 24.26 21.68
CA SER A 382 -27.78 25.55 21.17
C SER A 382 -29.28 25.51 20.85
N ARG A 383 -29.78 24.39 20.33
CA ARG A 383 -31.21 24.15 20.11
C ARG A 383 -31.96 24.11 21.44
N SER A 384 -31.44 23.40 22.43
CA SER A 384 -32.02 23.29 23.77
C SER A 384 -32.21 24.68 24.42
N ARG A 385 -31.19 25.55 24.37
CA ARG A 385 -31.31 26.94 24.87
C ARG A 385 -32.40 27.79 24.18
N ILE A 386 -32.75 27.44 22.95
CA ILE A 386 -33.78 28.15 22.17
C ILE A 386 -35.16 27.54 22.44
N GLN A 387 -35.27 26.22 22.36
CA GLN A 387 -36.55 25.55 22.28
C GLN A 387 -37.03 24.97 23.62
N ASP A 388 -36.13 24.54 24.50
CA ASP A 388 -36.51 23.84 25.72
C ASP A 388 -36.96 24.83 26.80
N ALA A 389 -37.93 24.41 27.61
CA ALA A 389 -38.42 25.18 28.73
C ALA A 389 -37.61 24.91 30.00
N ASP A 390 -37.36 25.96 30.77
CA ASP A 390 -36.89 25.80 32.15
C ASP A 390 -38.09 25.48 33.06
N TYR A 391 -38.14 24.23 33.52
CA TYR A 391 -39.20 23.72 34.39
C TYR A 391 -39.41 24.57 35.64
N ALA A 392 -38.35 25.08 36.27
CA ALA A 392 -38.48 25.87 37.50
C ALA A 392 -39.23 27.19 37.23
N THR A 393 -38.90 27.82 36.10
CA THR A 393 -39.55 29.05 35.65
C THR A 393 -41.01 28.80 35.25
N GLU A 394 -41.29 27.74 34.49
CA GLU A 394 -42.67 27.46 34.04
C GLU A 394 -43.59 26.98 35.16
N VAL A 395 -43.09 26.20 36.14
CA VAL A 395 -43.86 25.84 37.35
C VAL A 395 -44.19 27.08 38.17
N SER A 396 -43.25 28.03 38.28
CA SER A 396 -43.49 29.30 38.98
C SER A 396 -44.56 30.15 38.28
N ASN A 397 -44.53 30.20 36.94
CA ASN A 397 -45.54 30.87 36.14
C ASN A 397 -46.91 30.21 36.26
N MET A 398 -46.97 28.87 36.21
CA MET A 398 -48.19 28.09 36.40
C MET A 398 -48.81 28.36 37.78
N SER A 399 -48.02 28.26 38.85
CA SER A 399 -48.48 28.52 40.21
C SER A 399 -49.00 29.95 40.37
N ARG A 400 -48.27 30.94 39.84
CA ARG A 400 -48.73 32.34 39.82
C ARG A 400 -50.06 32.49 39.08
N ALA A 401 -50.21 31.88 37.91
CA ALA A 401 -51.43 31.96 37.11
C ALA A 401 -52.62 31.26 37.79
N GLN A 402 -52.40 30.13 38.48
CA GLN A 402 -53.41 29.45 39.29
C GLN A 402 -53.89 30.32 40.46
N ILE A 403 -52.96 30.95 41.19
CA ILE A 403 -53.29 31.85 42.30
C ILE A 403 -54.08 33.07 41.78
N LEU A 404 -53.65 33.66 40.65
CA LEU A 404 -54.37 34.78 40.02
C LEU A 404 -55.75 34.38 39.50
N GLN A 405 -55.93 33.16 39.01
CA GLN A 405 -57.24 32.64 38.60
C GLN A 405 -58.17 32.50 39.81
N GLN A 406 -57.70 31.94 40.93
CA GLN A 406 -58.47 31.82 42.17
C GLN A 406 -58.80 33.19 42.79
N ALA A 407 -57.85 34.12 42.79
CA ALA A 407 -58.09 35.49 43.24
C ALA A 407 -59.07 36.22 42.31
N GLY A 408 -58.94 36.04 41.01
CA GLY A 408 -59.81 36.65 39.99
C GLY A 408 -61.26 36.20 40.10
N THR A 409 -61.52 34.91 40.36
CA THR A 409 -62.89 34.40 40.60
C THR A 409 -63.49 34.97 41.88
N SER A 410 -62.68 35.10 42.94
CA SER A 410 -63.11 35.72 44.21
C SER A 410 -63.45 37.21 44.04
N VAL A 411 -62.59 37.98 43.36
CA VAL A 411 -62.83 39.41 43.08
C VAL A 411 -64.01 39.61 42.14
N LEU A 412 -64.18 38.73 41.13
CA LEU A 412 -65.35 38.76 40.25
C LEU A 412 -66.65 38.51 41.03
N ALA A 413 -66.65 37.55 41.97
CA ALA A 413 -67.79 37.29 42.83
C ALA A 413 -68.14 38.51 43.71
N GLN A 414 -67.14 39.16 44.31
CA GLN A 414 -67.32 40.39 45.09
C GLN A 414 -67.80 41.58 44.22
N ALA A 415 -67.24 41.74 43.02
CA ALA A 415 -67.63 42.79 42.09
C ALA A 415 -69.10 42.65 41.66
N ASN A 416 -69.59 41.42 41.46
CA ASN A 416 -70.99 41.13 41.12
C ASN A 416 -71.94 41.32 42.32
N GLN A 417 -71.49 41.09 43.56
CA GLN A 417 -72.27 41.38 44.78
C GLN A 417 -72.44 42.89 45.01
N SER A 418 -71.44 43.71 44.69
CA SER A 418 -71.53 45.17 44.87
C SER A 418 -72.71 45.80 44.11
N THR A 419 -73.03 45.28 42.92
CA THR A 419 -74.20 45.72 42.14
C THR A 419 -75.53 45.27 42.74
N GLN A 420 -75.57 44.14 43.46
CA GLN A 420 -76.77 43.68 44.17
C GLN A 420 -77.06 44.53 45.41
N ASN A 421 -76.01 44.97 46.13
CA ASN A 421 -76.15 45.88 47.27
C ASN A 421 -76.71 47.26 46.86
N VAL A 422 -76.39 47.74 45.65
CA VAL A 422 -76.98 48.97 45.12
C VAL A 422 -78.46 48.76 44.75
N LEU A 423 -78.82 47.58 44.23
CA LEU A 423 -80.21 47.23 43.94
C LEU A 423 -81.07 47.11 45.21
N SER A 424 -80.49 46.68 46.34
CA SER A 424 -81.20 46.65 47.63
C SER A 424 -81.45 48.04 48.23
N LEU A 425 -80.67 49.07 47.85
CA LEU A 425 -80.93 50.46 48.24
C LEU A 425 -82.06 51.12 47.43
N LEU A 426 -82.45 50.52 46.29
CA LEU A 426 -83.52 50.99 45.40
C LEU A 426 -84.86 50.29 45.64
N ARG A 427 -84.92 49.37 46.62
CA ARG A 427 -86.14 48.61 46.98
C ARG A 427 -86.81 49.16 48.23
#